data_AF-A0A0C2FRQ9-F1
#
_entry.id   AF-A0A0C2FRQ9-F1
#
_cell.length_a   1.000
_cell.length_b   1.000
_cell.length_c   1.000
_cell.angle_alpha   90.00
_cell.angle_beta   90.00
_cell.angle_gamma   90.00
#
_symmetry.space_group_name_H-M   'P 1'
#
loop_
_entity.id
_entity.type
_entity.pdbx_description
1 polymer ?
#
loop_
_entity_poly.entity_id
_entity_poly.type
_entity_poly.pdbx_seq_one_letter_code
_entity_poly.pdbx_strand_id
1 'polypeptide(L)'
;LRMTIKWSAMIGHVRGIQLHMIGHKLFTVPATEEQKKIPFARVNHNKYMVTDRTAYVGTSNWAGDYFITTAGVGVAMTSHGENGMVQQLQAIFDRDWESPYASDI
;
A
#
# COMPACT_ATOMS: atom_id res chain seq x y z
N LEU A 1 17.06 -9.28 1.41
CA LEU A 1 15.75 -8.82 1.90
C LEU A 1 14.77 -8.64 0.74
N ARG A 2 13.93 -9.65 0.50
CA ARG A 2 12.63 -9.48 -0.14
C ARG A 2 11.63 -9.18 0.98
N MET A 3 10.81 -8.16 0.81
CA MET A 3 9.38 -8.14 1.17
C MET A 3 8.86 -6.70 1.05
N THR A 4 8.07 -6.46 0.02
CA THR A 4 6.99 -5.47 0.10
C THR A 4 5.71 -6.25 -0.10
N ILE A 5 5.11 -6.72 0.99
CA ILE A 5 3.71 -7.14 0.93
C ILE A 5 2.90 -5.85 1.03
N LYS A 6 2.41 -5.38 -0.11
CA LYS A 6 1.30 -4.43 -0.12
C LYS A 6 0.04 -5.23 0.19
N TRP A 7 -0.41 -5.22 1.44
CA TRP A 7 -1.79 -5.54 1.76
C TRP A 7 -2.62 -4.31 1.43
N SER A 8 -3.37 -4.38 0.34
CA SER A 8 -4.52 -3.50 0.15
C SER A 8 -5.74 -4.40 0.01
N ALA A 9 -6.55 -4.45 1.05
CA ALA A 9 -7.92 -4.88 0.88
C ALA A 9 -8.62 -3.72 0.17
N MET A 10 -8.68 -3.78 -1.16
CA MET A 10 -9.65 -2.96 -1.90
C MET A 10 -11.04 -3.47 -1.53
N ILE A 11 -11.69 -2.85 -0.55
CA ILE A 11 -13.16 -2.85 -0.50
C ILE A 11 -13.57 -1.79 -1.54
N GLY A 12 -13.42 -2.13 -2.82
CA GLY A 12 -13.79 -1.26 -3.91
C GLY A 12 -15.30 -1.28 -4.10
N HIS A 13 -15.95 -0.14 -3.89
CA HIS A 13 -17.34 0.05 -4.26
C HIS A 13 -17.47 0.19 -5.80
N VAL A 14 -17.64 -0.92 -6.51
CA VAL A 14 -18.22 -0.88 -7.87
C VAL A 14 -19.69 -0.58 -7.69
N ARG A 15 -20.15 0.55 -8.27
CA ARG A 15 -21.54 1.00 -8.23
C ARG A 15 -22.52 -0.18 -8.27
N GLY A 16 -23.17 -0.45 -7.14
CA GLY A 16 -24.38 -1.29 -7.07
C GLY A 16 -24.19 -2.79 -6.83
N ILE A 17 -22.98 -3.36 -6.75
CA ILE A 17 -22.83 -4.79 -6.40
C ILE A 17 -21.60 -4.99 -5.49
N GLN A 18 -21.84 -5.42 -4.25
CA GLN A 18 -20.79 -5.84 -3.30
C GLN A 18 -20.23 -7.21 -3.73
N LEU A 19 -19.38 -7.24 -4.76
CA LEU A 19 -18.52 -8.38 -5.05
C LEU A 19 -17.19 -8.15 -4.31
N HIS A 20 -16.93 -8.97 -3.29
CA HIS A 20 -15.64 -8.98 -2.59
C HIS A 20 -14.58 -9.61 -3.49
N MET A 21 -14.00 -8.81 -4.38
CA MET A 21 -12.84 -9.22 -5.19
C MET A 21 -11.58 -8.95 -4.38
N ILE A 22 -10.84 -10.00 -4.05
CA ILE A 22 -9.51 -9.86 -3.45
C ILE A 22 -8.50 -9.89 -4.60
N GLY A 23 -7.80 -8.78 -4.80
CA GLY A 23 -6.71 -8.67 -5.76
C GLY A 23 -5.35 -8.66 -5.07
N HIS A 24 -4.35 -9.28 -5.69
CA HIS A 24 -2.97 -9.25 -5.20
C HIS A 24 -2.01 -8.94 -6.35
N LYS A 25 -1.08 -8.01 -6.11
CA LYS A 25 0.02 -7.72 -7.04
C LYS A 25 1.33 -7.58 -6.27
N LEU A 26 2.41 -8.05 -6.88
CA LEU A 26 3.78 -7.81 -6.44
C LEU A 26 4.29 -6.50 -7.07
N PHE A 27 4.74 -5.57 -6.22
CA PHE A 27 5.36 -4.32 -6.68
C PHE A 27 6.89 -4.45 -6.72
N THR A 28 7.48 -4.14 -7.87
CA THR A 28 8.94 -4.14 -8.08
C THR A 28 9.47 -2.71 -8.09
N VAL A 29 10.45 -2.39 -7.24
CA VAL A 29 11.05 -1.06 -7.27
C VAL A 29 11.88 -0.91 -8.56
N PRO A 30 11.62 0.10 -9.41
CA PRO A 30 12.39 0.31 -10.65
C PRO A 30 13.88 0.49 -10.33
N ALA A 31 14.76 -0.03 -11.18
CA ALA A 31 16.21 0.09 -10.98
C ALA A 31 16.97 0.09 -12.31
N THR A 32 18.02 0.92 -12.39
CA THR A 32 19.01 0.85 -13.50
C THR A 32 19.91 -0.38 -13.35
N GLU A 33 20.67 -0.71 -14.40
CA GLU A 33 21.60 -1.84 -14.38
C GLU A 33 22.70 -1.69 -13.31
N GLU A 34 23.16 -0.47 -13.05
CA GLU A 34 24.11 -0.17 -11.98
C GLU A 34 23.47 -0.36 -10.61
N GLN A 35 22.23 0.09 -10.44
CA GLN A 35 21.49 -0.03 -9.18
C GLN A 35 21.20 -1.49 -8.82
N LYS A 36 20.95 -2.35 -9.82
CA LYS A 36 20.74 -3.79 -9.62
C LYS A 36 21.97 -4.52 -9.05
N LYS A 37 23.18 -3.98 -9.24
CA LYS A 37 24.42 -4.56 -8.69
C LYS A 37 24.53 -4.42 -7.18
N ILE A 38 23.73 -3.54 -6.56
CA ILE A 38 23.72 -3.35 -5.11
C ILE A 38 22.53 -4.12 -4.52
N PRO A 39 22.75 -5.33 -3.97
CA PRO A 39 21.66 -6.15 -3.47
C PRO A 39 20.97 -5.48 -2.29
N PHE A 40 19.63 -5.57 -2.26
CA PHE A 40 18.77 -5.13 -1.14
C PHE A 40 18.76 -3.63 -0.82
N ALA A 41 19.42 -2.79 -1.62
CA ALA A 41 19.44 -1.35 -1.40
C ALA A 41 18.11 -0.64 -1.73
N ARG A 42 17.18 -1.33 -2.40
CA ARG A 42 15.92 -0.75 -2.91
C ARG A 42 14.74 -1.56 -2.44
N VAL A 43 13.89 -0.94 -1.62
CA VAL A 43 12.65 -1.54 -1.13
C VAL A 43 11.56 -0.47 -1.10
N ASN A 44 10.33 -0.88 -1.40
CA ASN A 44 9.16 -0.09 -1.03
C ASN A 44 8.78 -0.51 0.39
N HIS A 45 8.78 0.41 1.34
CA HIS A 45 8.60 0.09 2.77
C HIS A 45 7.40 0.81 3.37
N ASN A 46 6.40 1.12 2.54
CA ASN A 46 5.23 1.86 2.94
C ASN A 46 4.31 1.00 3.82
N LYS A 47 3.78 1.58 4.90
CA LYS A 47 2.70 0.99 5.70
C LYS A 47 1.55 1.97 5.75
N TYR A 48 0.67 1.86 4.78
CA TYR A 48 -0.57 2.62 4.76
C TYR A 48 -1.71 1.71 4.32
N MET A 49 -2.92 2.15 4.63
CA MET A 49 -4.16 1.56 4.13
C MET A 49 -5.08 2.71 3.72
N VAL A 50 -5.81 2.52 2.63
CA VAL A 50 -6.84 3.45 2.19
C VAL A 50 -8.13 2.68 2.01
N THR A 51 -9.22 3.30 2.44
CA THR A 51 -10.60 2.83 2.28
C THR A 51 -11.43 4.00 1.77
N ASP A 52 -12.68 3.77 1.41
CA ASP A 52 -13.61 4.83 0.99
C ASP A 52 -13.76 5.97 2.02
N ARG A 53 -13.49 5.70 3.31
CA ARG A 53 -13.76 6.62 4.42
C ARG A 53 -12.52 7.07 5.19
N THR A 54 -11.42 6.33 5.10
CA THR A 54 -10.28 6.53 5.99
C THR A 54 -8.98 6.17 5.30
N ALA A 55 -7.99 7.02 5.50
CA ALA A 55 -6.59 6.81 5.19
C ALA A 55 -5.83 6.57 6.50
N TYR A 56 -5.02 5.52 6.55
CA TYR A 56 -4.14 5.21 7.68
C TYR A 56 -2.70 5.20 7.20
N VAL A 57 -1.79 5.81 7.96
CA VAL A 57 -0.34 5.68 7.79
C VAL A 57 0.29 5.32 9.13
N GLY A 58 1.20 4.37 9.13
CA GLY A 58 1.85 3.90 10.35
C GLY A 58 3.32 3.54 10.17
N THR A 59 3.95 3.24 11.31
CA THR A 59 5.35 2.79 11.39
C THR A 59 5.47 1.27 11.47
N SER A 60 4.45 0.59 11.99
CA SER A 60 4.44 -0.86 12.18
C SER A 60 4.09 -1.61 10.89
N ASN A 61 4.71 -2.79 10.70
CA ASN A 61 4.30 -3.73 9.66
C ASN A 61 2.94 -4.34 9.98
N TRP A 62 2.23 -4.80 8.95
CA TRP A 62 0.94 -5.50 9.09
C TRP A 62 1.16 -6.99 9.39
N ALA A 63 1.80 -7.26 10.52
CA ALA A 63 2.05 -8.60 11.04
C ALA A 63 1.60 -8.67 12.50
N GLY A 64 1.00 -9.80 12.90
CA GLY A 64 0.32 -9.94 14.19
C GLY A 64 1.24 -9.68 15.39
N ASP A 65 2.50 -10.08 15.30
CA ASP A 65 3.53 -9.87 16.31
C ASP A 65 3.81 -8.37 16.56
N TYR A 66 3.79 -7.53 15.53
CA TYR A 66 4.02 -6.09 15.67
C TYR A 66 2.97 -5.40 16.55
N PHE A 67 1.75 -5.94 16.67
CA PHE A 67 0.70 -5.38 17.52
C PHE A 67 0.92 -5.66 19.02
N ILE A 68 1.74 -6.64 19.36
CA ILE A 68 1.90 -7.13 20.73
C ILE A 68 3.32 -6.83 21.25
N THR A 69 4.33 -6.95 20.40
CA THR A 69 5.73 -6.94 20.82
C THR A 69 6.50 -5.70 20.37
N THR A 70 5.86 -4.77 19.64
CA THR A 70 6.51 -3.54 19.18
C THR A 70 5.70 -2.30 19.55
N ALA A 71 6.41 -1.21 19.85
CA ALA A 71 5.81 0.11 19.98
C ALA A 71 5.90 0.81 18.62
N GLY A 72 4.77 1.34 18.15
CA GLY A 72 4.67 2.10 16.91
C GLY A 72 3.66 3.23 17.04
N VAL A 73 3.75 4.18 16.12
CA VAL A 73 2.78 5.25 15.94
C VAL A 73 2.11 5.13 14.57
N GLY A 74 0.85 5.53 14.50
CA GLY A 74 0.11 5.69 13.27
C GLY A 74 -0.97 6.78 13.39
N VAL A 75 -1.41 7.29 12.25
CA VAL A 75 -2.42 8.34 12.14
C VAL A 75 -3.53 7.85 11.21
N ALA A 76 -4.77 7.97 11.67
CA ALA A 76 -5.97 7.76 10.86
C ALA A 76 -6.57 9.12 10.49
N MET A 77 -6.90 9.29 9.22
CA MET A 77 -7.38 10.55 8.64
C MET A 77 -8.67 10.30 7.85
N THR A 78 -9.64 11.18 8.01
CA THR A 78 -10.95 11.14 7.33
C THR A 78 -11.22 12.39 6.51
N SER A 79 -10.16 13.11 6.11
CA SER A 79 -10.30 14.29 5.26
C SER A 79 -10.72 13.86 3.85
N HIS A 80 -11.88 14.35 3.43
CA HIS A 80 -12.50 14.09 2.13
C HIS A 80 -12.61 15.37 1.31
N GLY A 81 -12.80 15.22 0.00
CA GLY A 81 -12.96 16.31 -0.95
C GLY A 81 -11.82 16.35 -1.97
N GLU A 82 -11.81 17.36 -2.81
CA GLU A 82 -10.70 17.60 -3.73
C GLU A 82 -9.42 17.83 -2.92
N ASN A 83 -8.38 17.03 -3.17
CA ASN A 83 -7.15 16.97 -2.38
C ASN A 83 -7.31 16.53 -0.91
N GLY A 84 -8.42 15.87 -0.54
CA GLY A 84 -8.54 15.21 0.77
C GLY A 84 -7.52 14.09 0.95
N MET A 85 -7.17 13.77 2.20
CA MET A 85 -6.13 12.77 2.46
C MET A 85 -6.48 11.37 1.97
N VAL A 86 -7.77 11.02 2.00
CA VAL A 86 -8.26 9.75 1.45
C VAL A 86 -7.98 9.68 -0.05
N GLN A 87 -8.33 10.74 -0.79
CA GLN A 87 -8.13 10.83 -2.24
C GLN A 87 -6.63 10.83 -2.61
N GLN A 88 -5.80 11.54 -1.87
CA GLN A 88 -4.36 11.58 -2.13
C GLN A 88 -3.70 10.21 -1.93
N LEU A 89 -4.03 9.49 -0.85
CA LEU A 89 -3.49 8.15 -0.63
C LEU A 89 -4.03 7.13 -1.64
N GLN A 90 -5.30 7.26 -2.03
CA GLN A 90 -5.87 6.45 -3.12
C GLN A 90 -5.10 6.67 -4.43
N ALA A 91 -4.80 7.91 -4.79
CA ALA A 91 -4.02 8.21 -5.99
C ALA A 91 -2.60 7.60 -5.96
N ILE A 92 -1.94 7.59 -4.78
CA ILE A 92 -0.64 6.91 -4.60
C ILE A 92 -0.80 5.39 -4.76
N PHE A 93 -1.87 4.83 -4.22
CA PHE A 93 -2.19 3.41 -4.39
C PHE A 93 -2.38 3.05 -5.86
N ASP A 94 -3.29 3.75 -6.55
CA ASP A 94 -3.64 3.50 -7.96
C ASP A 94 -2.41 3.67 -8.87
N ARG A 95 -1.61 4.73 -8.64
CA ARG A 95 -0.36 4.95 -9.38
C ARG A 95 0.55 3.74 -9.32
N ASP A 96 0.73 3.14 -8.14
CA ASP A 96 1.61 1.99 -7.99
C ASP A 96 0.95 0.69 -8.47
N TRP A 97 -0.35 0.53 -8.25
CA TRP A 97 -1.13 -0.67 -8.58
C TRP A 97 -1.33 -0.86 -10.09
N GLU A 98 -1.49 0.23 -10.82
CA GLU A 98 -1.61 0.27 -12.29
C GLU A 98 -0.28 0.54 -12.98
N SER A 99 0.83 0.61 -12.23
CA SER A 99 2.15 0.80 -12.81
C SER A 99 2.62 -0.44 -13.58
N PRO A 100 3.53 -0.30 -14.56
CA PRO A 100 4.20 -1.43 -15.20
C PRO A 100 5.11 -2.21 -14.22
N TYR A 101 5.22 -1.75 -12.98
CA TYR A 101 6.01 -2.37 -11.94
C TYR A 101 5.17 -3.23 -10.98
N ALA A 102 3.86 -3.29 -11.18
CA ALA A 102 2.96 -4.18 -10.46
C ALA A 102 2.57 -5.36 -11.35
N SER A 103 2.86 -6.58 -10.88
CA SER A 103 2.52 -7.81 -11.58
C SER A 103 1.60 -8.67 -10.73
N ASP A 104 0.63 -9.34 -11.35
CA ASP A 104 -0.23 -10.32 -10.66
C ASP A 104 0.61 -11.47 -10.08
N ILE A 105 0.10 -12.09 -9.01
CA ILE A 105 0.71 -13.24 -8.32
C ILE A 105 -0.27 -14.40 -8.17
#